data_AF-A0A4R6V132-F1
#
_entry.id   AF-A0A4R6V132-F1
#
_cell.length_a   1.000
_cell.length_b   1.000
_cell.length_c   1.000
_cell.angle_alpha   90.00
_cell.angle_beta   90.00
_cell.angle_gamma   90.00
#
_symmetry.space_group_name_H-M   'P 1'
#
loop_
_entity.id
_entity.type
_entity.pdbx_description
1 polymer ?
#
loop_
_entity_poly.entity_id
_entity_poly.type
_entity_poly.pdbx_seq_one_letter_code
_entity_poly.pdbx_strand_id
1 'polypeptide(L)'
;MDRMADPTTVLSAGPSLAEDGDALTDVAAFPVLRPLSPRYADLGGDGRVTTVALARWFEEARIAAELPRFRRLVEDGGFGSFRVLLAAQRIRALAPMTLGDDYRVGTGVRRVGGSSYSYGHGVFAGDRCVAISDSVTVLAGGAGPCGLPDELRADLAAMVIDEPGGVPARPDAGRHDRASYPFGHTITTRIGDVDTNRHVNNVAVLSWYADAVATWQSDHLDAPRDGGPPEALAPSAWEVQYVAEVAHPRTYDVALAVDETPDGHRYRAGLFAGERCVGLADGFGAAVEERGAHPSR
;
A
#
# COMPACT_ATOMS: atom_id res chain seq x y z
N MET A 1 -5.29 -4.37 32.63
CA MET A 1 -4.32 -3.31 32.98
C MET A 1 -3.50 -3.10 31.74
N ASP A 2 -3.90 -2.10 30.98
CA ASP A 2 -3.56 -1.91 29.58
C ASP A 2 -2.07 -1.56 29.46
N ARG A 3 -1.28 -2.45 28.86
CA ARG A 3 0.09 -2.10 28.46
C ARG A 3 -0.05 -1.25 27.20
N MET A 4 -0.23 0.06 27.38
CA MET A 4 0.03 1.02 26.32
C MET A 4 1.46 0.78 25.83
N ALA A 5 1.59 0.24 24.63
CA ALA A 5 2.87 0.05 23.99
C ALA A 5 3.51 1.42 23.71
N ASP A 6 4.83 1.50 23.91
CA ASP A 6 5.61 2.73 23.86
C ASP A 6 5.47 3.41 22.47
N PRO A 7 5.01 4.68 22.39
CA PRO A 7 4.85 5.43 21.13
C PRO A 7 6.18 5.70 20.40
N THR A 8 7.31 5.36 21.01
CA THR A 8 8.67 5.53 20.47
C THR A 8 9.20 4.29 19.72
N THR A 9 8.42 3.20 19.65
CA THR A 9 8.85 1.96 18.98
C THR A 9 8.96 2.19 17.47
N VAL A 10 10.17 2.09 16.90
CA VAL A 10 10.39 2.09 15.45
C VAL A 10 9.97 0.73 14.90
N LEU A 11 9.04 0.71 13.93
CA LEU A 11 8.68 -0.55 13.28
C LEU A 11 9.81 -0.93 12.33
N SER A 12 10.37 -2.14 12.47
CA SER A 12 11.26 -2.68 11.43
C SER A 12 10.47 -2.73 10.12
N ALA A 13 10.86 -1.89 9.18
CA ALA A 13 10.10 -1.65 7.96
C ALA A 13 10.45 -2.65 6.84
N GLY A 14 11.12 -3.75 7.17
CA GLY A 14 11.62 -4.74 6.20
C GLY A 14 12.74 -4.20 5.30
N PRO A 15 13.12 -4.91 4.22
CA PRO A 15 14.12 -4.42 3.27
C PRO A 15 13.71 -3.08 2.67
N SER A 16 14.69 -2.21 2.40
CA SER A 16 14.40 -0.79 2.19
C SER A 16 13.84 -0.43 0.81
N LEU A 17 12.86 0.47 0.80
CA LEU A 17 12.45 1.28 -0.35
C LEU A 17 13.16 2.63 -0.43
N ALA A 18 13.70 3.09 0.70
CA ALA A 18 14.33 4.39 0.87
C ALA A 18 15.79 4.15 1.28
N GLU A 19 16.74 4.61 0.49
CA GLU A 19 18.09 4.79 1.02
C GLU A 19 18.05 5.91 2.08
N ASP A 20 19.00 5.92 3.01
CA ASP A 20 19.15 7.05 3.94
C ASP A 20 19.16 8.36 3.12
N GLY A 21 18.19 9.25 3.36
CA GLY A 21 18.03 10.50 2.61
C GLY A 21 17.01 10.51 1.47
N ASP A 22 16.09 9.53 1.37
CA ASP A 22 14.95 9.59 0.45
C ASP A 22 14.05 10.81 0.75
N ALA A 23 13.71 11.59 -0.28
CA ALA A 23 12.87 12.77 -0.16
C ALA A 23 11.50 12.47 0.45
N LEU A 24 11.03 11.22 0.40
CA LEU A 24 9.78 10.82 1.06
C LEU A 24 9.78 11.02 2.58
N THR A 25 10.97 11.06 3.19
CA THR A 25 11.13 11.22 4.63
C THR A 25 11.29 12.67 5.08
N ASP A 26 11.46 13.61 4.14
CA ASP A 26 11.58 15.04 4.41
C ASP A 26 10.26 15.76 4.10
N VAL A 27 9.62 16.30 5.14
CA VAL A 27 8.36 17.05 5.00
C VAL A 27 8.52 18.27 4.08
N ALA A 28 9.70 18.90 4.06
CA ALA A 28 9.98 20.09 3.26
C ALA A 28 10.11 19.78 1.76
N ALA A 29 10.32 18.51 1.40
CA ALA A 29 10.38 18.10 0.00
C ALA A 29 9.00 18.16 -0.68
N PHE A 30 7.90 18.08 0.07
CA PHE A 30 6.58 17.91 -0.52
C PHE A 30 5.92 19.23 -0.95
N PRO A 31 5.51 19.37 -2.23
CA PRO A 31 4.83 20.56 -2.74
C PRO A 31 3.39 20.70 -2.24
N VAL A 32 2.78 19.57 -1.84
CA VAL A 32 1.41 19.52 -1.33
C VAL A 32 1.42 18.83 0.02
N LEU A 33 0.91 19.50 1.05
CA LEU A 33 0.67 18.96 2.38
C LEU A 33 -0.80 19.10 2.72
N ARG A 34 -1.44 18.01 3.15
CA ARG A 34 -2.85 18.01 3.58
C ARG A 34 -3.01 17.42 4.99
N PRO A 35 -3.90 17.99 5.82
CA PRO A 35 -4.20 17.40 7.12
C PRO A 35 -4.84 16.03 6.95
N LEU A 36 -4.54 15.14 7.89
CA LEU A 36 -5.00 13.77 7.92
C LEU A 36 -5.40 13.44 9.36
N SER A 37 -6.63 12.97 9.52
CA SER A 37 -7.16 12.53 10.81
C SER A 37 -7.54 11.06 10.74
N PRO A 38 -6.91 10.19 11.56
CA PRO A 38 -7.26 8.78 11.62
C PRO A 38 -8.70 8.58 12.09
N ARG A 39 -9.37 7.58 11.52
CA ARG A 39 -10.72 7.17 11.89
C ARG A 39 -10.65 5.95 12.78
N TYR A 40 -11.69 5.72 13.59
CA TYR A 40 -11.77 4.49 14.38
C TYR A 40 -11.68 3.22 13.52
N ALA A 41 -12.26 3.26 12.31
CA ALA A 41 -12.21 2.16 11.35
C ALA A 41 -10.83 1.96 10.68
N ASP A 42 -9.89 2.87 10.89
CA ASP A 42 -8.52 2.73 10.38
C ASP A 42 -7.66 1.81 11.28
N LEU A 43 -8.13 1.53 12.50
CA LEU A 43 -7.38 0.80 13.51
C LEU A 43 -7.47 -0.72 13.36
N GLY A 44 -6.39 -1.40 13.71
CA GLY A 44 -6.36 -2.84 13.96
C GLY A 44 -6.82 -3.19 15.37
N GLY A 45 -6.80 -4.49 15.70
CA GLY A 45 -7.14 -4.98 17.05
C GLY A 45 -6.20 -4.47 18.15
N ASP A 46 -5.04 -3.94 17.78
CA ASP A 46 -4.04 -3.30 18.63
C ASP A 46 -4.29 -1.80 18.86
N GLY A 47 -5.34 -1.24 18.27
CA GLY A 47 -5.67 0.19 18.36
C GLY A 47 -4.76 1.09 17.51
N ARG A 48 -3.99 0.53 16.57
CA ARG A 48 -3.09 1.29 15.67
C ARG A 48 -3.59 1.29 14.25
N VAL A 49 -3.23 2.34 13.51
CA VAL A 49 -3.56 2.47 12.09
C VAL A 49 -2.91 1.33 11.29
N THR A 50 -3.73 0.61 10.55
CA THR A 50 -3.28 -0.51 9.71
C THR A 50 -2.62 -0.04 8.41
N THR A 51 -1.82 -0.91 7.80
CA THR A 51 -1.28 -0.67 6.45
C THR A 51 -2.38 -0.62 5.38
N VAL A 52 -3.52 -1.27 5.60
CA VAL A 52 -4.72 -1.14 4.75
C VAL A 52 -5.32 0.27 4.87
N ALA A 53 -5.37 0.86 6.06
CA ALA A 53 -5.80 2.24 6.26
C ALA A 53 -4.82 3.23 5.63
N LEU A 54 -3.51 3.01 5.76
CA LEU A 54 -2.50 3.79 5.04
C LEU A 54 -2.74 3.76 3.52
N ALA A 55 -3.08 2.59 2.95
CA ALA A 55 -3.40 2.49 1.52
C ALA A 55 -4.59 3.37 1.11
N ARG A 56 -5.63 3.45 1.96
CA ARG A 56 -6.77 4.36 1.77
C ARG A 56 -6.35 5.81 1.84
N TRP A 57 -5.49 6.16 2.79
CA TRP A 57 -4.99 7.53 2.93
C TRP A 57 -4.17 7.95 1.70
N PHE A 58 -3.30 7.07 1.19
CA PHE A 58 -2.55 7.32 -0.04
C PHE A 58 -3.44 7.33 -1.29
N GLU A 59 -4.52 6.55 -1.32
CA GLU A 59 -5.54 6.67 -2.37
C GLU A 59 -6.18 8.04 -2.39
N GLU A 60 -6.66 8.51 -1.23
CA GLU A 60 -7.25 9.84 -1.10
C GLU A 60 -6.24 10.93 -1.47
N ALA A 61 -4.98 10.81 -1.04
CA ALA A 61 -3.92 11.75 -1.36
C ALA A 61 -3.67 11.88 -2.88
N ARG A 62 -3.80 10.78 -3.64
CA ARG A 62 -3.70 10.80 -5.12
C ARG A 62 -4.91 11.45 -5.77
N ILE A 63 -6.13 11.21 -5.25
CA ILE A 63 -7.35 11.85 -5.76
C ILE A 63 -7.35 13.35 -5.47
N ALA A 64 -6.79 13.74 -4.33
CA ALA A 64 -6.63 15.12 -3.90
C ALA A 64 -5.55 15.90 -4.66
N ALA A 65 -4.67 15.23 -5.39
CA ALA A 65 -3.63 15.87 -6.19
C ALA A 65 -4.27 16.76 -7.28
N GLU A 66 -3.89 18.03 -7.31
CA GLU A 66 -4.49 19.00 -8.23
C GLU A 66 -3.83 18.91 -9.60
N LEU A 67 -4.61 18.52 -10.61
CA LEU A 67 -4.21 18.45 -12.02
C LEU A 67 -5.08 19.40 -12.87
N PRO A 68 -4.98 20.73 -12.65
CA PRO A 68 -5.93 21.68 -13.21
C PRO A 68 -5.88 21.79 -14.74
N ARG A 69 -4.71 21.68 -15.37
CA ARG A 69 -4.60 21.73 -16.83
C ARG A 69 -5.22 20.49 -17.45
N PHE A 70 -4.91 19.31 -16.90
CA PHE A 70 -5.49 18.06 -17.38
C PHE A 70 -7.00 17.99 -17.14
N ARG A 71 -7.48 18.44 -15.96
CA ARG A 71 -8.92 18.54 -15.68
C ARG A 71 -9.62 19.40 -16.72
N ARG A 72 -9.08 20.59 -17.00
CA ARG A 72 -9.64 21.49 -18.03
C ARG A 72 -9.64 20.86 -19.41
N LEU A 73 -8.56 20.18 -19.82
CA LEU A 73 -8.49 19.47 -21.10
C LEU A 73 -9.63 18.45 -21.24
N VAL A 74 -9.90 17.68 -20.18
CA VAL A 74 -10.98 16.69 -20.14
C VAL A 74 -12.36 17.36 -20.18
N GLU A 75 -12.57 18.41 -19.38
CA GLU A 75 -13.84 19.16 -19.32
C GLU A 75 -14.18 19.85 -20.65
N ASP A 76 -13.18 20.36 -21.36
CA ASP A 76 -13.32 20.97 -22.69
C ASP A 76 -13.51 19.91 -23.81
N GLY A 77 -13.51 18.61 -23.47
CA GLY A 77 -13.62 17.51 -24.44
C GLY A 77 -12.37 17.29 -25.30
N GLY A 78 -11.25 17.92 -24.93
CA GLY A 78 -9.96 17.79 -25.61
C GLY A 78 -9.26 16.46 -25.38
N PHE A 79 -9.78 15.61 -24.49
CA PHE A 79 -9.30 14.27 -24.25
C PHE A 79 -10.46 13.26 -24.23
N GLY A 80 -10.32 12.17 -25.00
CA GLY A 80 -11.33 11.12 -25.09
C GLY A 80 -11.47 10.32 -23.78
N SER A 81 -12.31 9.28 -23.80
CA SER A 81 -12.51 8.41 -22.63
C SER A 81 -11.19 7.79 -22.15
N PHE A 82 -10.93 7.85 -20.85
CA PHE A 82 -9.72 7.32 -20.24
C PHE A 82 -10.01 6.66 -18.90
N ARG A 83 -9.01 5.91 -18.41
CA ARG A 83 -8.93 5.35 -17.07
C ARG A 83 -7.58 5.70 -16.47
N VAL A 84 -7.57 5.88 -15.15
CA VAL A 84 -6.36 6.04 -14.34
C VAL A 84 -6.18 4.75 -13.55
N LEU A 85 -5.16 3.97 -13.89
CA LEU A 85 -4.95 2.63 -13.36
C LEU A 85 -3.76 2.63 -12.39
N LEU A 86 -3.94 2.11 -11.19
CA LEU A 86 -2.83 1.85 -10.27
C LEU A 86 -2.17 0.53 -10.67
N ALA A 87 -0.93 0.57 -11.17
CA ALA A 87 -0.22 -0.62 -11.64
C ALA A 87 0.64 -1.25 -10.53
N ALA A 88 1.20 -0.43 -9.66
CA ALA A 88 1.97 -0.89 -8.51
C ALA A 88 1.86 0.11 -7.35
N GLN A 89 2.01 -0.38 -6.13
CA GLN A 89 2.07 0.46 -4.94
C GLN A 89 2.96 -0.19 -3.90
N ARG A 90 3.69 0.64 -3.17
CA ARG A 90 4.43 0.22 -2.00
C ARG A 90 4.08 1.08 -0.81
N ILE A 91 4.06 0.49 0.36
CA ILE A 91 3.65 1.11 1.62
C ILE A 91 4.60 0.63 2.70
N ARG A 92 5.05 1.55 3.55
CA ARG A 92 5.80 1.22 4.77
C ARG A 92 5.31 2.09 5.92
N ALA A 93 4.91 1.46 7.02
CA ALA A 93 4.78 2.10 8.31
C ALA A 93 6.17 2.14 8.97
N LEU A 94 6.63 3.33 9.33
CA LEU A 94 7.92 3.57 9.98
C LEU A 94 7.78 3.68 11.50
N ALA A 95 6.62 4.15 11.95
CA ALA A 95 6.26 4.23 13.36
C ALA A 95 4.76 3.94 13.55
N PRO A 96 4.34 3.48 14.74
CA PRO A 96 2.94 3.35 15.10
C PRO A 96 2.20 4.69 14.97
N MET A 97 0.95 4.62 14.53
CA MET A 97 0.04 5.76 14.49
C MET A 97 -1.24 5.40 15.22
N THR A 98 -1.79 6.35 15.97
CA THR A 98 -2.95 6.15 16.87
C THR A 98 -4.01 7.23 16.67
N LEU A 99 -5.19 7.03 17.25
CA LEU A 99 -6.18 8.11 17.36
C LEU A 99 -5.65 9.26 18.23
N GLY A 100 -6.14 10.47 17.95
CA GLY A 100 -5.88 11.65 18.78
C GLY A 100 -4.65 12.45 18.39
N ASP A 101 -3.78 11.90 17.54
CA ASP A 101 -2.67 12.63 16.93
C ASP A 101 -3.10 13.33 15.64
N ASP A 102 -2.47 14.46 15.35
CA ASP A 102 -2.62 15.17 14.08
C ASP A 102 -1.53 14.73 13.10
N TYR A 103 -1.97 14.24 11.93
CA TYR A 103 -1.08 13.83 10.86
C TYR A 103 -1.22 14.76 9.66
N ARG A 104 -0.17 14.80 8.84
CA ARG A 104 -0.19 15.43 7.51
C ARG A 104 0.30 14.43 6.48
N VAL A 105 -0.36 14.35 5.34
CA VAL A 105 0.14 13.62 4.17
C VAL A 105 0.76 14.60 3.19
N GLY A 106 2.04 14.38 2.88
CA GLY A 106 2.75 15.01 1.79
C GLY A 106 2.53 14.21 0.50
N THR A 107 2.27 14.90 -0.61
CA THR A 107 2.14 14.30 -1.94
C THR A 107 3.05 15.01 -2.94
N GLY A 108 3.80 14.23 -3.71
CA GLY A 108 4.67 14.70 -4.78
C GLY A 108 4.75 13.70 -5.93
N VAL A 109 5.30 14.13 -7.05
CA VAL A 109 5.55 13.28 -8.23
C VAL A 109 7.01 12.83 -8.21
N ARG A 110 7.22 11.52 -8.31
CA ARG A 110 8.54 10.91 -8.35
C ARG A 110 9.08 10.77 -9.78
N ARG A 111 8.20 10.41 -10.72
CA ARG A 111 8.61 10.13 -12.11
C ARG A 111 7.48 10.44 -13.08
N VAL A 112 7.84 10.97 -14.25
CA VAL A 112 6.92 11.17 -15.39
C VAL A 112 7.45 10.41 -16.60
N GLY A 113 6.79 9.31 -16.96
CA GLY A 113 7.13 8.44 -18.08
C GLY A 113 6.37 8.79 -19.37
N GLY A 114 6.29 7.82 -20.29
CA GLY A 114 5.56 7.95 -21.56
C GLY A 114 4.04 7.90 -21.39
N SER A 115 3.57 6.84 -20.75
CA SER A 115 2.16 6.50 -20.48
C SER A 115 1.85 6.30 -19.00
N SER A 116 2.84 6.56 -18.13
CA SER A 116 2.76 6.33 -16.70
C SER A 116 3.50 7.42 -15.94
N TYR A 117 3.14 7.59 -14.67
CA TYR A 117 3.79 8.49 -13.75
C TYR A 117 3.74 7.88 -12.34
N SER A 118 4.58 8.38 -11.44
CA SER A 118 4.67 7.86 -10.08
C SER A 118 4.41 8.94 -9.06
N TYR A 119 3.56 8.65 -8.08
CA TYR A 119 3.40 9.49 -6.89
C TYR A 119 4.29 8.98 -5.77
N GLY A 120 4.79 9.91 -4.98
CA GLY A 120 5.46 9.69 -3.70
C GLY A 120 4.66 10.35 -2.58
N HIS A 121 4.60 9.69 -1.44
CA HIS A 121 3.90 10.17 -0.25
C HIS A 121 4.74 9.96 1.00
N GLY A 122 4.62 10.91 1.93
CA GLY A 122 5.08 10.80 3.31
C GLY A 122 3.95 11.17 4.26
N VAL A 123 3.78 10.44 5.36
CA VAL A 123 2.87 10.77 6.45
C VAL A 123 3.70 11.28 7.61
N PHE A 124 3.30 12.41 8.19
CA PHE A 124 4.09 13.13 9.18
C PHE A 124 3.29 13.44 10.45
N ALA A 125 3.88 13.15 11.61
CA ALA A 125 3.44 13.60 12.92
C ALA A 125 4.37 14.74 13.38
N GLY A 126 3.91 15.99 13.28
CA GLY A 126 4.85 17.12 13.25
C GLY A 126 5.77 16.97 12.05
N ASP A 127 7.09 17.05 12.25
CA ASP A 127 8.08 16.89 11.17
C ASP A 127 8.67 15.47 11.12
N ARG A 128 8.23 14.57 12.01
CA ARG A 128 8.66 13.17 12.00
C ARG A 128 7.87 12.39 10.96
N CYS A 129 8.57 11.81 9.99
CA CYS A 129 7.97 10.87 9.04
C CYS A 129 7.61 9.55 9.75
N VAL A 130 6.35 9.11 9.63
CA VAL A 130 5.80 7.91 10.28
C VAL A 130 5.31 6.86 9.29
N ALA A 131 5.09 7.20 8.02
CA ALA A 131 4.84 6.25 6.94
C ALA A 131 5.24 6.83 5.59
N ILE A 132 5.57 5.97 4.63
CA ILE A 132 5.90 6.36 3.25
C ILE A 132 5.22 5.45 2.24
N SER A 133 5.00 5.97 1.03
CA SER A 133 4.49 5.20 -0.10
C SER A 133 4.97 5.75 -1.44
N ASP A 134 5.37 4.86 -2.34
CA ASP A 134 5.46 5.14 -3.77
C ASP A 134 4.42 4.32 -4.55
N SER A 135 4.02 4.82 -5.72
CA SER A 135 3.06 4.13 -6.57
C SER A 135 3.28 4.45 -8.03
N VAL A 136 2.93 3.51 -8.90
CA VAL A 136 2.95 3.69 -10.36
C VAL A 136 1.53 3.75 -10.87
N THR A 137 1.20 4.85 -11.54
CA THR A 137 -0.09 5.10 -12.16
C THR A 137 0.07 5.11 -13.68
N VAL A 138 -0.84 4.44 -14.38
CA VAL A 138 -0.88 4.34 -15.84
C VAL A 138 -2.12 5.05 -16.35
N LEU A 139 -1.94 5.91 -17.36
CA LEU A 139 -3.06 6.46 -18.12
C LEU A 139 -3.42 5.48 -19.24
N ALA A 140 -4.68 5.09 -19.32
CA ALA A 140 -5.15 4.15 -20.33
C ALA A 140 -6.37 4.69 -21.08
N GLY A 141 -6.41 4.50 -22.39
CA GLY A 141 -7.58 4.69 -23.23
C GLY A 141 -8.31 3.37 -23.51
N GLY A 142 -9.21 3.39 -24.50
CA GLY A 142 -9.96 2.19 -24.92
C GLY A 142 -9.10 1.03 -25.44
N ALA A 143 -7.91 1.33 -25.97
CA ALA A 143 -6.97 0.34 -26.53
C ALA A 143 -5.86 -0.10 -25.55
N GLY A 144 -5.88 0.37 -24.29
CA GLY A 144 -4.81 0.12 -23.30
C GLY A 144 -4.01 1.38 -22.95
N PRO A 145 -2.77 1.24 -22.44
CA PRO A 145 -1.94 2.37 -22.04
C PRO A 145 -1.80 3.41 -23.16
N CYS A 146 -1.98 4.69 -22.83
CA CYS A 146 -1.87 5.79 -23.79
C CYS A 146 -0.88 6.85 -23.30
N GLY A 147 -0.38 7.66 -24.24
CA GLY A 147 0.58 8.72 -23.92
C GLY A 147 -0.01 9.77 -22.98
N LEU A 148 0.79 10.24 -22.02
CA LEU A 148 0.41 11.36 -21.16
C LEU A 148 0.34 12.65 -22.01
N PRO A 149 -0.82 13.35 -22.07
CA PRO A 149 -0.94 14.62 -22.79
C PRO A 149 -0.10 15.72 -22.11
N ASP A 150 0.26 16.75 -22.88
CA ASP A 150 1.17 17.81 -22.43
C ASP A 150 0.63 18.57 -21.21
N GLU A 151 -0.68 18.73 -21.11
CA GLU A 151 -1.38 19.33 -19.96
C GLU A 151 -1.14 18.54 -18.69
N LEU A 152 -1.29 17.21 -18.75
CA LEU A 152 -1.03 16.32 -17.62
C LEU A 152 0.46 16.31 -17.26
N ARG A 153 1.34 16.27 -18.26
CA ARG A 153 2.79 16.36 -18.04
C ARG A 153 3.18 17.64 -17.32
N ALA A 154 2.58 18.77 -17.71
CA ALA A 154 2.85 20.07 -17.11
C ALA A 154 2.36 20.14 -15.65
N ASP A 155 1.18 19.60 -15.34
CA ASP A 155 0.68 19.53 -13.96
C ASP A 155 1.58 18.63 -13.10
N LEU A 156 1.97 17.45 -13.61
CA LEU A 156 2.85 16.53 -12.90
C LEU A 156 4.25 17.11 -12.66
N ALA A 157 4.82 17.82 -13.65
CA ALA A 157 6.12 18.47 -13.54
C ALA A 157 6.17 19.53 -12.42
N ALA A 158 5.04 20.18 -12.13
CA ALA A 158 4.94 21.17 -11.06
C ALA A 158 4.97 20.57 -9.64
N MET A 159 4.82 19.25 -9.51
CA MET A 159 4.79 18.53 -8.22
C MET A 159 6.02 17.66 -7.99
N VAL A 160 7.07 17.78 -8.81
CA VAL A 160 8.24 16.90 -8.72
C VAL A 160 9.01 17.13 -7.43
N ILE A 161 9.39 16.04 -6.74
CA ILE A 161 10.19 16.08 -5.51
C ILE A 161 11.60 15.50 -5.72
N ASP A 162 11.68 14.26 -6.21
CA ASP A 162 12.91 13.55 -6.59
C ASP A 162 12.54 12.29 -7.40
N GLU A 163 13.48 11.70 -8.14
CA GLU A 163 13.25 10.45 -8.87
C GLU A 163 13.79 9.25 -8.09
N PRO A 164 13.07 8.11 -8.00
CA PRO A 164 13.58 6.95 -7.27
C PRO A 164 14.84 6.42 -7.95
N GLY A 165 15.83 5.99 -7.16
CA GLY A 165 17.11 5.46 -7.64
C GLY A 165 17.05 4.12 -8.39
N GLY A 166 15.86 3.61 -8.74
CA GLY A 166 15.71 2.33 -9.45
C GLY A 166 14.29 2.02 -9.89
N VAL A 167 14.17 1.18 -10.93
CA VAL A 167 12.91 0.58 -11.34
C VAL A 167 12.67 -0.65 -10.44
N PRO A 168 11.44 -0.88 -9.94
CA PRO A 168 11.08 -2.14 -9.27
C PRO A 168 11.61 -3.36 -10.02
N ALA A 169 12.22 -4.31 -9.30
CA ALA A 169 12.58 -5.58 -9.89
C ALA A 169 11.30 -6.28 -10.39
N ARG A 170 11.36 -6.86 -11.59
CA ARG A 170 10.27 -7.67 -12.10
C ARG A 170 10.13 -8.92 -11.23
N PRO A 171 8.91 -9.31 -10.79
CA PRO A 171 8.74 -10.55 -10.05
C PRO A 171 9.23 -11.74 -10.85
N ASP A 172 9.73 -12.76 -10.14
CA ASP A 172 10.02 -14.05 -10.74
C ASP A 172 8.79 -14.59 -11.48
N ALA A 173 9.01 -15.15 -12.67
CA ALA A 173 7.95 -15.75 -13.47
C ALA A 173 7.17 -16.81 -12.70
N GLY A 174 7.85 -17.58 -11.82
CA GLY A 174 7.21 -18.60 -10.98
C GLY A 174 6.13 -18.06 -10.03
N ARG A 175 6.15 -16.76 -9.72
CA ARG A 175 5.13 -16.09 -8.88
C ARG A 175 3.72 -16.13 -9.48
N HIS A 176 3.60 -16.32 -10.79
CA HIS A 176 2.32 -16.36 -11.50
C HIS A 176 1.66 -17.73 -11.47
N ASP A 177 2.33 -18.76 -10.95
CA ASP A 177 1.78 -20.10 -10.76
C ASP A 177 1.22 -20.23 -9.34
N ARG A 178 -0.07 -20.61 -9.25
CA ARG A 178 -0.75 -20.88 -7.98
C ARG A 178 -0.07 -21.98 -7.18
N ALA A 179 0.50 -22.99 -7.83
CA ALA A 179 1.15 -24.12 -7.17
C ALA A 179 2.43 -23.74 -6.41
N SER A 180 2.99 -22.56 -6.69
CA SER A 180 4.18 -22.02 -6.00
C SER A 180 3.93 -21.60 -4.55
N TYR A 181 2.67 -21.65 -4.09
CA TYR A 181 2.25 -21.16 -2.78
C TYR A 181 1.59 -22.29 -1.96
N PRO A 182 2.10 -22.61 -0.75
CA PRO A 182 1.59 -23.71 0.06
C PRO A 182 0.22 -23.43 0.71
N PHE A 183 -0.13 -22.16 0.93
CA PHE A 183 -1.39 -21.76 1.58
C PHE A 183 -2.36 -21.12 0.59
N GLY A 184 -3.66 -21.29 0.83
CA GLY A 184 -4.74 -20.70 0.03
C GLY A 184 -5.86 -20.15 0.89
N HIS A 185 -6.38 -19.00 0.51
CA HIS A 185 -7.45 -18.30 1.21
C HIS A 185 -8.47 -17.76 0.21
N THR A 186 -9.68 -18.29 0.25
CA THR A 186 -10.74 -17.90 -0.69
C THR A 186 -11.45 -16.64 -0.25
N ILE A 187 -11.50 -15.65 -1.14
CA ILE A 187 -12.22 -14.40 -0.96
C ILE A 187 -13.42 -14.34 -1.90
N THR A 188 -14.56 -13.87 -1.39
CA THR A 188 -15.73 -13.54 -2.20
C THR A 188 -15.89 -12.04 -2.28
N THR A 189 -16.05 -11.49 -3.49
CA THR A 189 -16.18 -10.04 -3.67
C THR A 189 -17.50 -9.53 -3.09
N ARG A 190 -17.42 -8.38 -2.43
CA ARG A 190 -18.54 -7.68 -1.81
C ARG A 190 -18.90 -6.45 -2.62
N ILE A 191 -20.13 -5.99 -2.49
CA ILE A 191 -20.55 -4.75 -3.16
C ILE A 191 -19.73 -3.54 -2.70
N GLY A 192 -19.28 -3.53 -1.44
CA GLY A 192 -18.42 -2.48 -0.89
C GLY A 192 -16.99 -2.49 -1.41
N ASP A 193 -16.58 -3.54 -2.13
CA ASP A 193 -15.26 -3.60 -2.76
C ASP A 193 -15.23 -2.84 -4.09
N VAL A 194 -16.38 -2.54 -4.69
CA VAL A 194 -16.51 -1.99 -6.05
C VAL A 194 -16.38 -0.47 -6.06
N ASP A 195 -15.54 0.07 -6.94
CA ASP A 195 -15.33 1.51 -7.13
C ASP A 195 -16.17 2.11 -8.28
N THR A 196 -15.95 3.39 -8.57
CA THR A 196 -16.65 4.12 -9.65
C THR A 196 -16.30 3.61 -11.06
N ASN A 197 -15.20 2.88 -11.23
CA ASN A 197 -14.85 2.22 -12.48
C ASN A 197 -15.58 0.88 -12.67
N ARG A 198 -16.43 0.49 -11.70
CA ARG A 198 -17.19 -0.77 -11.66
C ARG A 198 -16.33 -2.02 -11.57
N HIS A 199 -15.13 -1.89 -11.02
CA HIS A 199 -14.24 -2.98 -10.68
C HIS A 199 -13.93 -2.94 -9.18
N VAL A 200 -13.31 -4.00 -8.67
CA VAL A 200 -12.86 -4.03 -7.27
C VAL A 200 -11.71 -3.04 -7.09
N ASN A 201 -11.85 -2.19 -6.07
CA ASN A 201 -10.86 -1.20 -5.66
C ASN A 201 -9.55 -1.88 -5.21
N ASN A 202 -8.43 -1.26 -5.56
CA ASN A 202 -7.07 -1.68 -5.25
C ASN A 202 -6.82 -1.88 -3.73
N VAL A 203 -7.38 -1.00 -2.90
CA VAL A 203 -7.34 -1.09 -1.43
C VAL A 203 -8.04 -2.37 -0.94
N ALA A 204 -9.15 -2.77 -1.56
CA ALA A 204 -9.83 -4.01 -1.21
C ALA A 204 -8.92 -5.21 -1.53
N VAL A 205 -8.25 -5.21 -2.68
CA VAL A 205 -7.24 -6.23 -3.03
C VAL A 205 -6.10 -6.28 -1.99
N LEU A 206 -5.56 -5.13 -1.57
CA LEU A 206 -4.55 -5.10 -0.49
C LEU A 206 -5.10 -5.72 0.81
N SER A 207 -6.35 -5.38 1.17
CA SER A 207 -6.98 -5.94 2.37
C SER A 207 -7.13 -7.46 2.31
N TRP A 208 -7.31 -8.04 1.12
CA TRP A 208 -7.39 -9.49 0.93
C TRP A 208 -6.04 -10.18 1.17
N TYR A 209 -4.93 -9.54 0.77
CA TYR A 209 -3.60 -10.04 1.12
C TYR A 209 -3.36 -10.00 2.63
N ALA A 210 -3.75 -8.90 3.29
CA ALA A 210 -3.67 -8.79 4.75
C ALA A 210 -4.56 -9.84 5.46
N ASP A 211 -5.76 -10.11 4.93
CA ASP A 211 -6.69 -11.12 5.45
C ASP A 211 -6.14 -12.54 5.31
N ALA A 212 -5.50 -12.86 4.18
CA ALA A 212 -4.82 -14.15 4.00
C ALA A 212 -3.63 -14.32 4.96
N VAL A 213 -2.86 -13.26 5.21
CA VAL A 213 -1.79 -13.27 6.22
C VAL A 213 -2.36 -13.49 7.62
N ALA A 214 -3.41 -12.76 8.00
CA ALA A 214 -4.08 -12.91 9.29
C ALA A 214 -4.64 -14.33 9.50
N THR A 215 -5.24 -14.91 8.46
CA THR A 215 -5.76 -16.28 8.48
C THR A 215 -4.64 -17.30 8.64
N TRP A 216 -3.57 -17.17 7.84
CA TRP A 216 -2.40 -18.04 7.97
C TRP A 216 -1.80 -17.98 9.38
N GLN A 217 -1.64 -16.78 9.94
CA GLN A 217 -1.14 -16.60 11.30
C GLN A 217 -2.03 -17.27 12.35
N SER A 218 -3.36 -17.12 12.23
CA SER A 218 -4.31 -17.75 13.15
C SER A 218 -4.29 -19.29 13.09
N ASP A 219 -3.95 -19.85 11.94
CA ASP A 219 -3.86 -21.30 11.75
C ASP A 219 -2.51 -21.90 12.21
N HIS A 220 -1.45 -21.09 12.22
CA HIS A 220 -0.07 -21.57 12.46
C HIS A 220 0.56 -21.06 13.77
N LEU A 221 -0.01 -20.02 14.39
CA LEU A 221 0.45 -19.47 15.66
C LEU A 221 -0.49 -19.85 16.80
N ASP A 222 0.06 -20.08 17.99
CA ASP A 222 -0.70 -20.36 19.21
C ASP A 222 -1.27 -19.05 19.80
N ALA A 223 -2.14 -18.39 19.04
CA ALA A 223 -2.78 -17.12 19.36
C ALA A 223 -4.32 -17.26 19.36
N PRO A 224 -5.05 -16.37 20.06
CA PRO A 224 -6.51 -16.32 19.95
C PRO A 224 -6.93 -16.16 18.49
N ARG A 225 -7.86 -17.02 18.03
CA ARG A 225 -8.38 -16.99 16.66
C ARG A 225 -9.24 -15.76 16.36
N ASP A 226 -9.82 -15.16 17.40
CA ASP A 226 -10.69 -14.00 17.31
C ASP A 226 -9.89 -12.71 17.57
N GLY A 227 -10.12 -11.67 16.75
CA GLY A 227 -9.52 -10.34 16.94
C GLY A 227 -8.38 -9.99 15.96
N GLY A 228 -7.99 -10.93 15.09
CA GLY A 228 -6.99 -10.69 14.04
C GLY A 228 -5.57 -11.11 14.44
N PRO A 229 -4.58 -10.83 13.57
CA PRO A 229 -3.21 -11.27 13.77
C PRO A 229 -2.61 -10.69 15.05
N PRO A 230 -1.68 -11.38 15.73
CA PRO A 230 -0.84 -10.75 16.74
C PRO A 230 -0.18 -9.49 16.17
N GLU A 231 -0.29 -8.38 16.88
CA GLU A 231 0.24 -7.05 16.54
C GLU A 231 1.66 -7.09 16.00
N ALA A 232 2.49 -7.91 16.64
CA ALA A 232 3.84 -8.25 16.27
C ALA A 232 4.03 -8.52 14.76
N LEU A 233 3.10 -9.25 14.16
CA LEU A 233 3.27 -9.88 12.85
C LEU A 233 2.35 -9.27 11.79
N ALA A 234 1.58 -8.24 12.14
CA ALA A 234 0.85 -7.46 11.16
C ALA A 234 1.85 -6.85 10.15
N PRO A 235 1.61 -6.95 8.83
CA PRO A 235 2.57 -6.43 7.87
C PRO A 235 2.75 -4.91 8.02
N SER A 236 3.96 -4.49 8.36
CA SER A 236 4.39 -3.09 8.42
C SER A 236 4.75 -2.56 7.03
N ALA A 237 5.00 -3.44 6.07
CA ALA A 237 5.28 -3.08 4.69
C ALA A 237 4.56 -3.97 3.68
N TRP A 238 4.23 -3.38 2.53
CA TRP A 238 3.68 -4.04 1.35
C TRP A 238 4.32 -3.50 0.07
N GLU A 239 4.58 -4.38 -0.89
CA GLU A 239 4.83 -4.10 -2.29
C GLU A 239 3.80 -4.88 -3.12
N VAL A 240 2.98 -4.18 -3.90
CA VAL A 240 1.87 -4.76 -4.65
C VAL A 240 2.00 -4.44 -6.12
N GLN A 241 1.73 -5.43 -6.95
CA GLN A 241 1.61 -5.32 -8.41
C GLN A 241 0.21 -5.75 -8.84
N TYR A 242 -0.53 -4.81 -9.41
CA TYR A 242 -1.89 -5.04 -9.91
C TYR A 242 -1.80 -5.48 -11.37
N VAL A 243 -1.91 -6.79 -11.61
CA VAL A 243 -1.66 -7.39 -12.93
C VAL A 243 -2.89 -7.30 -13.82
N ALA A 244 -4.09 -7.40 -13.25
CA ALA A 244 -5.35 -7.30 -13.98
C ALA A 244 -6.50 -6.78 -13.10
N GLU A 245 -7.50 -6.20 -13.75
CA GLU A 245 -8.74 -5.76 -13.08
C GLU A 245 -9.48 -6.95 -12.45
N VAL A 246 -10.02 -6.72 -11.27
CA VAL A 246 -10.77 -7.69 -10.45
C VAL A 246 -12.25 -7.30 -10.48
N ALA A 247 -13.14 -8.27 -10.64
CA ALA A 247 -14.55 -8.04 -10.96
C ALA A 247 -15.50 -8.58 -9.88
N HIS A 248 -16.69 -7.98 -9.81
CA HIS A 248 -17.80 -8.41 -8.96
C HIS A 248 -19.03 -8.79 -9.82
N PRO A 249 -19.82 -9.81 -9.43
CA PRO A 249 -19.60 -10.78 -8.33
C PRO A 249 -18.71 -11.94 -8.76
N ARG A 250 -17.69 -12.27 -7.94
CA ARG A 250 -16.75 -13.38 -8.19
C ARG A 250 -16.11 -13.87 -6.90
N THR A 251 -15.49 -15.04 -6.97
CA THR A 251 -14.55 -15.55 -5.96
C THR A 251 -13.14 -15.52 -6.50
N TYR A 252 -12.18 -15.30 -5.62
CA TYR A 252 -10.74 -15.30 -5.91
C TYR A 252 -10.03 -16.12 -4.85
N ASP A 253 -8.88 -16.69 -5.20
CA ASP A 253 -7.99 -17.35 -4.24
C ASP A 253 -6.76 -16.47 -3.99
N VAL A 254 -6.52 -16.12 -2.73
CA VAL A 254 -5.27 -15.52 -2.30
C VAL A 254 -4.35 -16.65 -1.90
N ALA A 255 -3.29 -16.84 -2.66
CA ALA A 255 -2.27 -17.83 -2.39
C ALA A 255 -1.11 -17.19 -1.62
N LEU A 256 -0.60 -17.86 -0.59
CA LEU A 256 0.43 -17.33 0.29
C LEU A 256 1.56 -18.32 0.53
N ALA A 257 2.79 -17.81 0.52
CA ALA A 257 3.99 -18.46 1.04
C ALA A 257 4.60 -17.55 2.10
N VAL A 258 5.08 -18.13 3.19
CA VAL A 258 5.69 -17.39 4.30
C VAL A 258 7.10 -17.89 4.51
N ASP A 259 8.06 -16.98 4.48
CA ASP A 259 9.47 -17.26 4.77
C ASP A 259 9.83 -16.57 6.10
N GLU A 260 10.30 -17.34 7.08
CA GLU A 260 10.81 -16.79 8.33
C GLU A 260 12.22 -16.24 8.13
N THR A 261 12.49 -15.08 8.72
CA THR A 261 13.80 -14.42 8.68
C THR A 261 14.18 -13.96 10.08
N PRO A 262 15.47 -13.70 10.35
CA PRO A 262 15.90 -13.18 11.65
C PRO A 262 15.17 -11.91 12.09
N ASP A 263 14.76 -11.07 11.12
CA ASP A 263 14.16 -9.76 11.37
C ASP A 263 12.61 -9.80 11.37
N GLY A 264 11.99 -10.94 11.06
CA GLY A 264 10.54 -11.07 10.94
C GLY A 264 10.08 -12.07 9.87
N HIS A 265 8.83 -11.96 9.44
CA HIS A 265 8.23 -12.81 8.41
C HIS A 265 8.11 -12.08 7.07
N ARG A 266 8.50 -12.76 6.00
CA ARG A 266 8.26 -12.33 4.61
C ARG A 266 7.06 -13.08 4.05
N TYR A 267 6.09 -12.33 3.56
CA TYR A 267 4.86 -12.84 2.98
C TYR A 267 4.96 -12.69 1.46
N ARG A 268 4.94 -13.80 0.72
CA ARG A 268 4.83 -13.79 -0.75
C ARG A 268 3.43 -14.22 -1.11
N ALA A 269 2.66 -13.32 -1.70
CA ALA A 269 1.28 -13.58 -2.07
C ALA A 269 1.02 -13.42 -3.57
N GLY A 270 0.02 -14.15 -4.06
CA GLY A 270 -0.58 -13.99 -5.38
C GLY A 270 -2.10 -14.05 -5.29
N LEU A 271 -2.79 -13.29 -6.13
CA LEU A 271 -4.25 -13.29 -6.25
C LEU A 271 -4.65 -13.97 -7.55
N PHE A 272 -5.56 -14.95 -7.46
CA PHE A 272 -5.87 -15.84 -8.57
C PHE A 272 -7.37 -15.89 -8.90
N ALA A 273 -7.67 -15.78 -10.19
CA ALA A 273 -8.98 -16.05 -10.78
C ALA A 273 -8.95 -17.42 -11.48
N GLY A 274 -9.22 -18.49 -10.73
CA GLY A 274 -8.87 -19.84 -11.18
C GLY A 274 -7.35 -19.99 -11.25
N GLU A 275 -6.81 -20.39 -12.40
CA GLU A 275 -5.35 -20.52 -12.60
C GLU A 275 -4.68 -19.19 -12.99
N ARG A 276 -5.46 -18.17 -13.35
CA ARG A 276 -4.92 -16.90 -13.81
C ARG A 276 -4.52 -16.01 -12.63
N CYS A 277 -3.22 -15.70 -12.52
CA CYS A 277 -2.73 -14.65 -11.63
C CYS A 277 -3.22 -13.26 -12.09
N VAL A 278 -3.83 -12.50 -11.17
CA VAL A 278 -4.36 -11.15 -11.39
C VAL A 278 -3.73 -10.09 -10.47
N GLY A 279 -2.91 -10.50 -9.51
CA GLY A 279 -2.14 -9.59 -8.67
C GLY A 279 -1.05 -10.33 -7.91
N LEU A 280 0.01 -9.62 -7.56
CA LEU A 280 1.11 -10.12 -6.73
C LEU A 280 1.34 -9.15 -5.57
N ALA A 281 1.71 -9.67 -4.41
CA ALA A 281 2.13 -8.85 -3.30
C ALA A 281 3.27 -9.49 -2.51
N ASP A 282 4.16 -8.66 -1.99
CA ASP A 282 5.20 -9.00 -1.04
C ASP A 282 4.95 -8.17 0.23
N GLY A 283 4.83 -8.83 1.37
CA GLY A 283 4.61 -8.21 2.66
C GLY A 283 5.75 -8.51 3.62
N PHE A 284 5.93 -7.66 4.63
CA PHE A 284 6.86 -7.89 5.72
C PHE A 284 6.21 -7.52 7.06
N GLY A 285 6.26 -8.45 8.02
CA GLY A 285 5.92 -8.21 9.43
C GLY A 285 7.16 -8.39 10.29
N ALA A 286 7.47 -7.43 11.15
CA ALA A 286 8.67 -7.47 11.99
C ALA A 286 8.59 -8.59 13.04
N ALA A 287 9.72 -9.15 13.46
CA ALA A 287 9.76 -9.91 14.71
C ALA A 287 9.64 -8.93 15.89
N VAL A 288 8.96 -9.32 16.98
CA VAL A 288 9.00 -8.54 18.22
C VAL A 288 10.43 -8.61 18.77
N GLU A 289 11.07 -7.46 18.98
CA GLU A 289 12.16 -7.42 19.96
C GLU A 289 11.55 -7.67 21.34
N GLU A 290 11.69 -8.90 21.86
CA GLU A 290 11.51 -9.12 23.29
C GLU A 290 12.56 -8.29 24.04
N ARG A 291 12.21 -7.08 24.46
CA ARG A 291 13.02 -6.39 25.47
C ARG A 291 12.96 -7.22 26.74
N GLY A 292 14.11 -7.79 27.07
CA GLY A 292 14.30 -8.79 28.11
C GLY A 292 13.51 -8.52 29.38
N ALA A 293 12.93 -9.60 29.91
CA ALA A 293 12.34 -9.66 31.23
C ALA A 293 13.24 -8.92 32.24
N HIS A 294 12.72 -7.84 32.81
CA HIS A 294 13.31 -7.24 33.99
C HIS A 294 13.32 -8.32 35.10
N PRO A 295 14.46 -8.66 35.71
CA PRO A 295 14.47 -9.59 36.83
C PRO A 295 13.74 -8.91 37.98
N SER A 296 12.62 -9.49 38.38
CA SER A 296 11.88 -9.11 39.58
C SER A 296 12.79 -9.22 40.81
N ARG A 297 12.86 -8.14 41.59
CA ARG A 297 13.23 -8.19 43.00
C ARG A 297 11.97 -8.32 43.84
#